data_AF-A0A812WSG6-F1
#
_entry.id   AF-A0A812WSG6-F1
#
_cell.length_a   1.000
_cell.length_b   1.000
_cell.length_c   1.000
_cell.angle_alpha   90.00
_cell.angle_beta   90.00
_cell.angle_gamma   90.00
#
_symmetry.space_group_name_H-M   'P 1'
#
loop_
_entity.id
_entity.type
_entity.pdbx_description
1 polymer ?
#
loop_
_entity_poly.entity_id
_entity_poly.type
_entity_poly.pdbx_seq_one_letter_code
_entity_poly.pdbx_strand_id
1 'polypeptide(L)'
;MLQDPVADWLGLGEGSTDTSRLLQLQVNTNQYGRTFEDRTHTFLVMERPADVPADRRIVNYNVRGRRGNIVQVYPSVEYDFVPQDLVVEQGTLLHFQWTGSDANNNGNAGNGRAGTDRSNLVQVKSRSETVPLPIDQHTLLFDASSNPNDPEGRRLVDKFAFLDQDSIVTCDPETNDQNSETNCKQLNGASAYFDGGLVEM
;
A
#
# COMPACT_ATOMS: atom_id res chain seq x y z
N MET A 1 -35.28 14.70 -2.99
CA MET A 1 -36.08 13.63 -2.35
C MET A 1 -35.06 12.71 -1.68
N LEU A 2 -35.12 12.54 -0.35
CA LEU A 2 -34.17 11.66 0.35
C LEU A 2 -34.42 10.22 -0.13
N GLN A 3 -33.41 9.55 -0.66
CA GLN A 3 -33.52 8.14 -1.05
C GLN A 3 -33.37 7.27 0.19
N ASP A 4 -34.49 6.93 0.81
CA ASP A 4 -34.54 6.08 2.00
C ASP A 4 -34.86 4.62 1.61
N PRO A 5 -33.90 3.68 1.72
CA PRO A 5 -34.09 2.30 1.27
C PRO A 5 -35.13 1.53 2.08
N VAL A 6 -35.54 2.04 3.26
CA VAL A 6 -36.57 1.45 4.11
C VAL A 6 -37.88 2.24 4.10
N ALA A 7 -37.99 3.30 3.28
CA ALA A 7 -39.24 4.02 3.12
C ALA A 7 -40.34 3.15 2.52
N ASP A 8 -41.58 3.48 2.85
CA ASP A 8 -42.76 2.90 2.23
C ASP A 8 -43.00 3.51 0.84
N TRP A 9 -42.19 3.06 -0.12
CA TRP A 9 -42.23 3.51 -1.51
C TRP A 9 -43.58 3.28 -2.20
N LEU A 10 -44.39 2.35 -1.69
CA LEU A 10 -45.67 1.97 -2.26
C LEU A 10 -46.86 2.62 -1.53
N GLY A 11 -46.62 3.35 -0.42
CA GLY A 11 -47.67 3.99 0.38
C GLY A 11 -48.63 2.97 1.02
N LEU A 12 -48.17 1.73 1.24
CA LEU A 12 -48.99 0.68 1.80
C LEU A 12 -49.10 0.79 3.33
N GLY A 13 -48.24 1.51 4.03
CA GLY A 13 -48.29 1.71 5.48
C GLY A 13 -48.08 0.43 6.31
N GLU A 14 -47.58 0.60 7.53
CA GLU A 14 -47.61 -0.50 8.52
C GLU A 14 -49.07 -0.77 8.93
N GLY A 15 -49.63 -1.90 8.46
CA GLY A 15 -50.96 -2.36 8.87
C GLY A 15 -52.12 -2.14 7.90
N SER A 16 -51.89 -1.78 6.63
CA SER A 16 -52.98 -1.74 5.63
C SER A 16 -53.43 -3.11 5.11
N THR A 17 -52.66 -4.15 5.40
CA THR A 17 -52.97 -5.55 5.08
C THR A 17 -52.69 -6.42 6.30
N ASP A 18 -53.29 -7.60 6.36
CA ASP A 18 -53.13 -8.57 7.45
C ASP A 18 -51.65 -9.00 7.67
N THR A 19 -50.78 -8.72 6.70
CA THR A 19 -49.32 -8.89 6.79
C THR A 19 -48.60 -7.58 6.48
N SER A 20 -48.14 -6.87 7.50
CA SER A 20 -47.27 -5.71 7.32
C SER A 20 -45.96 -6.13 6.65
N ARG A 21 -45.65 -5.54 5.48
CA ARG A 21 -44.41 -5.78 4.72
C ARG A 21 -44.01 -4.52 3.97
N LEU A 22 -42.73 -4.16 4.06
CA LEU A 22 -42.15 -3.05 3.30
C LEU A 22 -41.32 -3.60 2.14
N LEU A 23 -41.49 -3.04 0.95
CA LEU A 23 -40.64 -3.36 -0.19
C LEU A 23 -39.30 -2.64 -0.02
N GLN A 24 -38.29 -3.38 0.41
CA GLN A 24 -36.93 -2.86 0.53
C GLN A 24 -36.26 -2.84 -0.84
N LEU A 25 -35.63 -1.72 -1.17
CA LEU A 25 -34.75 -1.64 -2.34
C LEU A 25 -33.49 -2.48 -2.07
N GLN A 26 -33.10 -3.35 -3.02
CA GLN A 26 -31.86 -4.12 -2.95
C GLN A 26 -30.67 -3.25 -3.35
N VAL A 27 -30.37 -2.28 -2.50
CA VAL A 27 -29.42 -1.22 -2.76
C VAL A 27 -28.44 -1.14 -1.60
N ASN A 28 -27.15 -1.20 -1.91
CA ASN A 28 -26.14 -1.04 -0.88
C ASN A 28 -26.07 0.45 -0.51
N THR A 29 -26.47 0.80 0.71
CA THR A 29 -26.41 2.19 1.20
C THR A 29 -24.98 2.76 1.16
N ASN A 30 -23.94 1.91 1.08
CA ASN A 30 -22.54 2.30 0.85
C ASN A 30 -22.26 2.83 -0.56
N GLN A 31 -23.15 2.61 -1.53
CA GLN A 31 -23.00 3.01 -2.93
C GLN A 31 -23.82 4.26 -3.31
N TYR A 32 -24.62 4.80 -2.39
CA TYR A 32 -25.27 6.09 -2.60
C TYR A 32 -24.28 7.23 -2.43
N GLY A 33 -24.55 8.37 -3.08
CA GLY A 33 -23.77 9.59 -2.92
C GLY A 33 -23.78 10.05 -1.46
N ARG A 34 -22.76 9.66 -0.71
CA ARG A 34 -22.40 10.25 0.58
C ARG A 34 -21.56 11.47 0.30
N THR A 35 -21.58 12.46 1.20
CA THR A 35 -20.48 13.43 1.27
C THR A 35 -19.22 12.60 1.38
N PHE A 36 -18.36 12.62 0.36
CA PHE A 36 -17.08 11.93 0.45
C PHE A 36 -16.34 12.63 1.58
N GLU A 37 -16.26 11.96 2.73
CA GLU A 37 -15.29 12.30 3.76
C GLU A 37 -13.96 12.41 3.04
N ASP A 38 -13.23 13.48 3.34
CA ASP A 38 -11.95 13.75 2.74
C ASP A 38 -11.04 12.53 2.89
N ARG A 39 -10.78 11.84 1.77
CA ARG A 39 -9.81 10.74 1.68
C ARG A 39 -8.48 11.23 1.13
N THR A 40 -8.19 12.53 1.26
CA THR A 40 -6.88 13.05 0.88
C THR A 40 -5.81 12.39 1.72
N HIS A 41 -4.76 11.93 1.03
CA HIS A 41 -3.55 11.47 1.66
C HIS A 41 -2.68 12.72 1.83
N THR A 42 -2.23 12.98 3.04
CA THR A 42 -1.29 14.07 3.30
C THR A 42 0.12 13.57 3.00
N PHE A 43 0.86 14.34 2.21
CA PHE A 43 2.30 14.17 2.07
C PHE A 43 2.98 15.47 2.49
N LEU A 44 4.16 15.35 3.08
CA LEU A 44 4.95 16.49 3.54
C LEU A 44 6.13 16.66 2.59
N VAL A 45 6.29 17.86 2.04
CA VAL A 45 7.50 18.24 1.32
C VAL A 45 8.50 18.75 2.34
N MET A 46 9.58 18.01 2.51
CA MET A 46 10.65 18.32 3.46
C MET A 46 11.69 19.23 2.83
N GLU A 47 12.45 19.93 3.67
CA GLU A 47 13.64 20.66 3.22
C GLU A 47 14.67 19.69 2.64
N ARG A 48 15.40 20.12 1.60
CA ARG A 48 16.50 19.33 1.04
C ARG A 48 17.58 19.15 2.12
N PRO A 49 18.04 17.92 2.40
CA PRO A 49 19.14 17.70 3.34
C PRO A 49 20.38 18.52 2.96
N ALA A 50 21.06 19.09 3.95
CA ALA A 50 22.16 20.03 3.72
C ALA A 50 23.39 19.39 3.04
N ASP A 51 23.52 18.07 3.15
CA ASP A 51 24.54 17.24 2.53
C ASP A 51 24.24 16.88 1.07
N VAL A 52 23.04 17.19 0.57
CA VAL A 52 22.64 16.94 -0.82
C VAL A 52 22.88 18.18 -1.68
N PRO A 53 23.79 18.13 -2.68
CA PRO A 53 24.10 19.28 -3.52
C PRO A 53 22.87 19.81 -4.27
N ALA A 54 22.72 21.13 -4.40
CA ALA A 54 21.51 21.77 -4.92
C ALA A 54 21.18 21.42 -6.39
N ASP A 55 22.19 21.05 -7.18
CA ASP A 55 22.07 20.65 -8.58
C ASP A 55 21.64 19.19 -8.76
N ARG A 56 21.69 18.37 -7.70
CA ARG A 56 21.22 16.98 -7.77
C ARG A 56 19.71 16.94 -7.88
N ARG A 57 19.22 16.28 -8.93
CA ARG A 57 17.79 16.05 -9.14
C ARG A 57 17.29 15.03 -8.13
N ILE A 58 16.21 15.36 -7.43
CA ILE A 58 15.49 14.44 -6.53
C ILE A 58 14.16 14.08 -7.20
N VAL A 59 13.87 12.80 -7.34
CA VAL A 59 12.59 12.30 -7.84
C VAL A 59 11.91 11.53 -6.72
N ASN A 60 10.70 11.96 -6.36
CA ASN A 60 9.89 11.25 -5.37
C ASN A 60 9.20 10.05 -6.04
N TYR A 61 9.44 8.84 -5.53
CA TYR A 61 8.89 7.60 -6.05
C TYR A 61 7.92 7.02 -5.02
N ASN A 62 6.66 6.94 -5.40
CA ASN A 62 5.55 6.63 -4.51
C ASN A 62 4.82 5.36 -4.95
N VAL A 63 3.81 4.98 -4.17
CA VAL A 63 2.81 3.98 -4.55
C VAL A 63 1.45 4.64 -4.76
N ARG A 64 0.58 3.95 -5.50
CA ARG A 64 -0.85 4.22 -5.60
C ARG A 64 -1.63 2.95 -5.30
N GLY A 65 -2.92 3.11 -5.05
CA GLY A 65 -3.82 2.02 -4.71
C GLY A 65 -4.01 1.89 -3.21
N ARG A 66 -4.90 0.96 -2.83
CA ARG A 66 -5.27 0.67 -1.44
C ARG A 66 -5.71 -0.78 -1.34
N ARG A 67 -5.55 -1.38 -0.15
CA ARG A 67 -5.90 -2.79 0.08
C ARG A 67 -7.37 -3.06 -0.20
N GLY A 68 -7.59 -3.99 -1.11
CA GLY A 68 -8.87 -4.55 -1.52
C GLY A 68 -8.79 -4.97 -2.98
N ASN A 69 -9.79 -5.71 -3.43
CA ASN A 69 -9.96 -5.91 -4.86
C ASN A 69 -10.51 -4.62 -5.51
N ILE A 70 -10.39 -4.52 -6.83
CA ILE A 70 -10.78 -3.33 -7.60
C ILE A 70 -12.24 -2.91 -7.41
N VAL A 71 -13.15 -3.83 -7.04
CA VAL A 71 -14.57 -3.53 -6.78
C VAL A 71 -14.86 -3.14 -5.32
N GLN A 72 -13.94 -3.42 -4.39
CA GLN A 72 -14.03 -3.07 -2.97
C GLN A 72 -13.49 -1.66 -2.68
N VAL A 73 -12.49 -1.21 -3.44
CA VAL A 73 -11.82 0.08 -3.21
C VAL A 73 -12.19 1.07 -4.28
N TYR A 74 -12.71 2.24 -3.89
CA TYR A 74 -12.88 3.38 -4.77
C TYR A 74 -11.59 4.22 -4.77
N PRO A 75 -11.10 4.74 -5.92
CA PRO A 75 -11.73 4.76 -7.25
C PRO A 75 -11.32 3.59 -8.15
N SER A 76 -11.20 2.37 -7.62
CA SER A 76 -10.91 1.16 -8.40
C SER A 76 -9.54 1.22 -9.09
N VAL A 77 -8.54 1.71 -8.36
CA VAL A 77 -7.16 1.79 -8.82
C VAL A 77 -6.38 0.63 -8.22
N GLU A 78 -5.69 -0.12 -9.06
CA GLU A 78 -4.80 -1.20 -8.63
C GLU A 78 -3.56 -0.66 -7.92
N TYR A 79 -2.92 -1.54 -7.14
CA TYR A 79 -1.63 -1.22 -6.57
C TYR A 79 -0.57 -1.09 -7.65
N ASP A 80 0.17 0.00 -7.58
CA ASP A 80 1.27 0.25 -8.50
C ASP A 80 2.26 1.24 -7.91
N PHE A 81 3.44 1.31 -8.50
CA PHE A 81 4.35 2.41 -8.26
C PHE A 81 4.01 3.62 -9.14
N VAL A 82 4.39 4.81 -8.69
CA VAL A 82 4.16 6.06 -9.41
C VAL A 82 5.46 6.86 -9.50
N PRO A 83 5.94 7.16 -10.73
CA PRO A 83 5.42 6.65 -12.01
C PRO A 83 5.65 5.14 -12.20
N GLN A 84 4.84 4.49 -13.03
CA GLN A 84 4.96 3.05 -13.29
C GLN A 84 6.23 2.70 -14.07
N ASP A 85 6.58 3.55 -15.05
CA ASP A 85 7.85 3.50 -15.77
C ASP A 85 8.66 4.73 -15.36
N LEU A 86 9.82 4.51 -14.74
CA LEU A 86 10.74 5.56 -14.35
C LEU A 86 12.06 5.40 -15.09
N VAL A 87 12.48 6.46 -15.79
CA VAL A 87 13.79 6.57 -16.42
C VAL A 87 14.46 7.81 -15.84
N VAL A 88 15.66 7.64 -15.30
CA VAL A 88 16.45 8.71 -14.68
C VAL A 88 17.88 8.65 -15.14
N GLU A 89 18.56 9.80 -15.08
CA GLU A 89 19.98 9.89 -15.35
C GLU A 89 20.80 9.34 -14.17
N GLN A 90 21.99 8.81 -14.46
CA GLN A 90 22.96 8.43 -13.42
C GLN A 90 23.27 9.65 -12.53
N GLY A 91 23.31 9.43 -11.23
CA GLY A 91 23.41 10.46 -10.20
C GLY A 91 22.07 11.08 -9.81
N THR A 92 20.94 10.64 -10.36
CA THR A 92 19.64 11.08 -9.83
C THR A 92 19.41 10.47 -8.46
N LEU A 93 18.90 11.26 -7.52
CA LEU A 93 18.49 10.76 -6.21
C LEU A 93 17.02 10.39 -6.26
N LEU A 94 16.69 9.12 -6.00
CA LEU A 94 15.31 8.71 -5.77
C LEU A 94 15.00 8.81 -4.29
N HIS A 95 13.91 9.51 -3.97
CA HIS A 95 13.31 9.47 -2.65
C HIS A 95 12.18 8.46 -2.67
N PHE A 96 12.39 7.30 -2.07
CA PHE A 96 11.35 6.30 -1.92
C PHE A 96 10.56 6.57 -0.66
N GLN A 97 9.32 7.04 -0.80
CA GLN A 97 8.47 7.33 0.33
C GLN A 97 7.04 6.97 -0.02
N TRP A 98 6.38 6.26 0.89
CA TRP A 98 4.95 5.98 0.76
C TRP A 98 4.32 5.78 2.12
N THR A 99 3.00 5.92 2.13
CA THR A 99 2.17 5.66 3.30
C THR A 99 1.13 4.64 2.92
N GLY A 100 1.16 3.51 3.63
CA GLY A 100 0.07 2.54 3.67
C GLY A 100 -1.05 3.00 4.61
N SER A 101 -1.67 2.07 5.33
CA SER A 101 -2.80 2.38 6.22
C SER A 101 -2.92 1.37 7.35
N ASP A 102 -3.31 1.85 8.54
CA ASP A 102 -3.78 1.02 9.66
C ASP A 102 -5.30 1.16 9.89
N ALA A 103 -5.97 1.90 9.00
CA ALA A 103 -7.40 2.16 9.04
C ALA A 103 -8.07 1.65 7.75
N ASN A 104 -7.60 0.50 7.24
CA ASN A 104 -8.27 -0.14 6.12
C ASN A 104 -9.58 -0.80 6.53
N ASN A 105 -10.56 -0.80 5.63
CA ASN A 105 -11.83 -1.46 5.91
C ASN A 105 -11.61 -2.97 6.11
N ASN A 106 -12.17 -3.51 7.18
CA ASN A 106 -12.17 -4.95 7.42
C ASN A 106 -12.95 -5.69 6.32
N GLY A 107 -12.48 -6.88 5.96
CA GLY A 107 -13.07 -7.71 4.90
C GLY A 107 -12.59 -7.36 3.48
N ASN A 108 -11.75 -6.33 3.31
CA ASN A 108 -11.07 -6.09 2.04
C ASN A 108 -10.06 -7.21 1.75
N ALA A 109 -10.08 -7.69 0.50
CA ALA A 109 -9.14 -8.72 0.03
C ALA A 109 -7.69 -8.21 0.10
N GLY A 110 -6.74 -9.12 0.31
CA GLY A 110 -5.32 -8.80 0.41
C GLY A 110 -4.61 -9.74 1.38
N ASN A 111 -3.28 -9.76 1.32
CA ASN A 111 -2.44 -10.54 2.22
C ASN A 111 -1.98 -9.71 3.43
N GLY A 112 -1.46 -10.38 4.45
CA GLY A 112 -1.06 -9.78 5.71
C GLY A 112 -2.22 -9.29 6.58
N ARG A 113 -1.86 -8.59 7.66
CA ARG A 113 -2.73 -8.25 8.79
C ARG A 113 -4.02 -7.54 8.34
N ALA A 114 -5.16 -8.10 8.71
CA ALA A 114 -6.46 -7.52 8.39
C ALA A 114 -6.57 -6.08 8.89
N GLY A 115 -7.17 -5.21 8.07
CA GLY A 115 -7.29 -3.78 8.38
C GLY A 115 -6.03 -2.96 8.13
N THR A 116 -4.91 -3.58 7.74
CA THR A 116 -3.70 -2.87 7.34
C THR A 116 -3.40 -2.95 5.85
N ASP A 117 -2.60 -1.99 5.39
CA ASP A 117 -2.12 -1.83 4.04
C ASP A 117 -0.63 -1.48 4.09
N ARG A 118 0.20 -2.28 3.39
CA ARG A 118 1.66 -2.13 3.32
C ARG A 118 2.10 -2.38 1.88
N SER A 119 3.17 -1.72 1.48
CA SER A 119 3.83 -1.92 0.19
C SER A 119 5.33 -2.03 0.42
N ASN A 120 5.97 -2.99 -0.23
CA ASN A 120 7.42 -3.17 -0.23
C ASN A 120 7.95 -3.11 -1.66
N LEU A 121 9.28 -3.08 -1.79
CA LEU A 121 9.95 -3.05 -3.09
C LEU A 121 10.99 -4.16 -3.15
N VAL A 122 10.89 -4.99 -4.19
CA VAL A 122 11.86 -6.06 -4.48
C VAL A 122 12.20 -6.04 -5.96
N GLN A 123 13.47 -6.30 -6.28
CA GLN A 123 13.90 -6.43 -7.66
C GLN A 123 13.46 -7.80 -8.21
N VAL A 124 12.97 -7.83 -9.45
CA VAL A 124 12.73 -9.06 -10.22
C VAL A 124 13.59 -9.04 -11.49
N LYS A 125 13.92 -10.21 -12.04
CA LYS A 125 14.79 -10.32 -13.22
C LYS A 125 14.19 -9.65 -14.47
N SER A 126 12.87 -9.75 -14.64
CA SER A 126 12.15 -9.17 -15.77
C SER A 126 10.66 -9.03 -15.44
N ARG A 127 9.91 -8.32 -16.29
CA ARG A 127 8.45 -8.14 -16.17
C ARG A 127 7.64 -9.44 -16.29
N SER A 128 8.26 -10.54 -16.74
CA SER A 128 7.62 -11.85 -16.88
C SER A 128 7.84 -12.75 -15.65
N GLU A 129 8.60 -12.30 -14.66
CA GLU A 129 8.90 -13.06 -13.45
C GLU A 129 8.06 -12.59 -12.27
N THR A 130 7.75 -13.51 -11.37
CA THR A 130 6.95 -13.24 -10.15
C THR A 130 7.71 -13.55 -8.86
N VAL A 131 8.99 -13.94 -8.97
CA VAL A 131 9.84 -14.31 -7.84
C VAL A 131 10.90 -13.22 -7.65
N PRO A 132 11.13 -12.75 -6.41
CA PRO A 132 12.21 -11.82 -6.13
C PRO A 132 13.57 -12.35 -6.61
N LEU A 133 14.39 -11.44 -7.15
CA LEU A 133 15.73 -11.76 -7.61
C LEU A 133 16.62 -12.12 -6.41
N PRO A 134 17.43 -13.19 -6.47
CA PRO A 134 18.41 -13.50 -5.43
C PRO A 134 19.42 -12.37 -5.24
N ILE A 135 19.84 -12.13 -3.99
CA ILE A 135 20.68 -10.98 -3.60
C ILE A 135 21.99 -10.88 -4.40
N ASP A 136 22.56 -12.02 -4.82
CA ASP A 136 23.80 -12.10 -5.59
C ASP A 136 23.65 -11.69 -7.06
N GLN A 137 22.43 -11.38 -7.50
CA GLN A 137 22.09 -10.93 -8.85
C GLN A 137 21.47 -9.53 -8.87
N HIS A 138 21.40 -8.84 -7.73
CA HIS A 138 20.83 -7.50 -7.66
C HIS A 138 21.68 -6.49 -8.42
N THR A 139 20.98 -5.53 -9.02
CA THR A 139 21.58 -4.43 -9.79
C THR A 139 20.91 -3.08 -9.55
N LEU A 140 19.73 -3.05 -8.87
CA LEU A 140 18.97 -1.83 -8.67
C LEU A 140 19.53 -0.98 -7.51
N LEU A 141 19.62 -1.57 -6.32
CA LEU A 141 20.05 -0.85 -5.10
C LEU A 141 21.54 -0.99 -4.83
N PHE A 142 22.17 -2.00 -5.43
CA PHE A 142 23.62 -2.17 -5.53
C PHE A 142 23.93 -3.14 -6.66
N ASP A 143 25.16 -3.11 -7.17
CA ASP A 143 25.63 -4.05 -8.18
C ASP A 143 26.36 -5.22 -7.50
N ALA A 144 25.65 -6.34 -7.39
CA ALA A 144 26.17 -7.55 -6.76
C ALA A 144 27.35 -8.17 -7.55
N SER A 145 27.43 -7.93 -8.86
CA SER A 145 28.53 -8.43 -9.69
C SER A 145 29.83 -7.64 -9.46
N SER A 146 29.71 -6.33 -9.29
CA SER A 146 30.84 -5.43 -9.05
C SER A 146 31.29 -5.43 -7.59
N ASN A 147 30.35 -5.47 -6.64
CA ASN A 147 30.63 -5.50 -5.21
C ASN A 147 29.67 -6.43 -4.45
N PRO A 148 29.89 -7.76 -4.49
CA PRO A 148 28.98 -8.75 -3.89
C PRO A 148 28.84 -8.62 -2.37
N ASN A 149 29.80 -7.97 -1.71
CA ASN A 149 29.83 -7.83 -0.26
C ASN A 149 29.49 -6.41 0.20
N ASP A 150 28.86 -5.58 -0.65
CA ASP A 150 28.41 -4.23 -0.26
C ASP A 150 27.47 -4.31 0.95
N PRO A 151 27.91 -3.89 2.16
CA PRO A 151 27.08 -3.99 3.34
C PRO A 151 25.91 -3.00 3.30
N GLU A 152 26.09 -1.83 2.67
CA GLU A 152 25.07 -0.80 2.61
C GLU A 152 24.02 -1.17 1.56
N GLY A 153 24.45 -1.60 0.39
CA GLY A 153 23.58 -2.10 -0.67
C GLY A 153 22.67 -3.25 -0.22
N ARG A 154 23.25 -4.24 0.46
CA ARG A 154 22.50 -5.38 1.01
C ARG A 154 21.53 -4.97 2.11
N ARG A 155 21.90 -4.00 2.95
CA ARG A 155 21.02 -3.41 3.97
C ARG A 155 19.85 -2.67 3.33
N LEU A 156 20.08 -1.92 2.26
CA LEU A 156 18.99 -1.25 1.53
C LEU A 156 18.01 -2.28 0.97
N VAL A 157 18.48 -3.35 0.32
CA VAL A 157 17.60 -4.41 -0.18
C VAL A 157 16.75 -5.02 0.94
N ASP A 158 17.37 -5.33 2.08
CA ASP A 158 16.67 -5.86 3.25
C ASP A 158 15.60 -4.90 3.78
N LYS A 159 15.98 -3.62 3.97
CA LYS A 159 15.07 -2.55 4.37
C LYS A 159 13.88 -2.39 3.43
N PHE A 160 14.10 -2.38 2.12
CA PHE A 160 13.02 -2.25 1.14
C PHE A 160 12.13 -3.49 1.03
N ALA A 161 12.67 -4.67 1.30
CA ALA A 161 11.92 -5.93 1.26
C ALA A 161 11.06 -6.13 2.50
N PHE A 162 11.57 -5.80 3.69
CA PHE A 162 10.94 -6.12 4.98
C PHE A 162 10.46 -4.90 5.77
N LEU A 163 10.77 -3.69 5.32
CA LEU A 163 10.35 -2.42 5.92
C LEU A 163 10.75 -2.27 7.39
N ASP A 164 11.93 -2.79 7.75
CA ASP A 164 12.50 -2.78 9.11
C ASP A 164 11.54 -3.36 10.17
N GLN A 165 10.58 -4.20 9.79
CA GLN A 165 9.55 -4.70 10.72
C GLN A 165 10.12 -5.52 11.88
N ASP A 166 11.26 -6.16 11.69
CA ASP A 166 12.01 -6.92 12.68
C ASP A 166 12.66 -6.03 13.75
N SER A 167 12.83 -4.73 13.46
CA SER A 167 13.21 -3.73 14.46
C SER A 167 12.03 -3.25 15.32
N ILE A 168 10.79 -3.49 14.86
CA ILE A 168 9.55 -3.06 15.51
C ILE A 168 8.96 -4.20 16.35
N VAL A 169 8.95 -5.42 15.80
CA VAL A 169 8.39 -6.61 16.43
C VAL A 169 9.37 -7.78 16.35
N THR A 170 9.36 -8.64 17.37
CA THR A 170 10.10 -9.90 17.31
C THR A 170 9.39 -10.87 16.36
N CYS A 171 9.99 -11.09 15.19
CA CYS A 171 9.46 -11.98 14.17
C CYS A 171 9.41 -13.44 14.64
N ASP A 172 8.28 -14.10 14.44
CA ASP A 172 8.11 -15.52 14.70
C ASP A 172 8.18 -16.30 13.37
N PRO A 173 9.23 -17.11 13.14
CA PRO A 173 9.43 -17.83 11.88
C PRO A 173 8.38 -18.93 11.63
N GLU A 174 7.67 -19.38 12.66
CA GLU A 174 6.66 -20.44 12.54
C GLU A 174 5.28 -19.91 12.13
N THR A 175 5.11 -18.58 12.13
CA THR A 175 3.89 -17.94 11.61
C THR A 175 3.67 -18.26 10.13
N ASN A 176 2.42 -18.46 9.73
CA ASN A 176 2.03 -18.75 8.35
C ASN A 176 1.28 -17.55 7.73
N ASP A 177 0.10 -17.71 7.14
CA ASP A 177 -0.76 -16.64 6.63
C ASP A 177 -1.61 -15.95 7.72
N GLN A 178 -1.29 -16.19 8.99
CA GLN A 178 -1.95 -15.59 10.14
C GLN A 178 -1.87 -14.05 10.18
N ASN A 179 -2.89 -13.46 10.79
CA ASN A 179 -2.98 -12.02 11.12
C ASN A 179 -2.12 -11.59 12.33
N SER A 180 -1.16 -12.40 12.76
CA SER A 180 -0.28 -12.06 13.88
C SER A 180 0.65 -10.91 13.52
N GLU A 181 0.87 -9.97 14.42
CA GLU A 181 1.85 -8.89 14.22
C GLU A 181 3.27 -9.44 14.04
N THR A 182 3.60 -10.56 14.69
CA THR A 182 4.90 -11.22 14.60
C THR A 182 5.13 -11.97 13.28
N ASN A 183 4.13 -12.00 12.40
CA ASN A 183 4.25 -12.62 11.08
C ASN A 183 4.97 -11.69 10.09
N CYS A 184 6.29 -11.76 10.12
CA CYS A 184 7.12 -10.92 9.28
C CYS A 184 7.18 -11.36 7.80
N LYS A 185 6.62 -12.52 7.46
CA LYS A 185 6.51 -12.98 6.07
C LYS A 185 5.52 -12.12 5.26
N GLN A 186 4.63 -11.39 5.94
CA GLN A 186 3.52 -10.63 5.35
C GLN A 186 3.55 -9.13 5.71
N LEU A 187 4.68 -8.63 6.23
CA LEU A 187 4.84 -7.22 6.65
C LEU A 187 3.89 -6.81 7.80
N ASN A 188 3.41 -7.76 8.60
CA ASN A 188 2.37 -7.49 9.60
C ASN A 188 2.84 -6.57 10.74
N GLY A 189 4.13 -6.58 11.03
CA GLY A 189 4.76 -5.72 12.04
C GLY A 189 5.27 -4.39 11.51
N ALA A 190 5.25 -4.18 10.18
CA ALA A 190 5.77 -2.96 9.58
C ALA A 190 4.91 -1.73 9.92
N SER A 191 5.53 -0.56 10.00
CA SER A 191 4.83 0.73 10.07
C SER A 191 4.04 1.02 8.80
N ALA A 192 2.94 1.77 8.90
CA ALA A 192 2.20 2.24 7.74
C ALA A 192 3.02 3.24 6.90
N TYR A 193 3.81 4.11 7.55
CA TYR A 193 4.70 5.03 6.86
C TYR A 193 6.06 4.39 6.63
N PHE A 194 6.58 4.50 5.41
CA PHE A 194 7.92 4.08 5.05
C PHE A 194 8.69 5.23 4.37
N ASP A 195 9.94 5.41 4.81
CA ASP A 195 10.90 6.33 4.23
C ASP A 195 12.22 5.57 3.95
N GLY A 196 12.47 5.35 2.67
CA GLY A 196 13.69 4.72 2.18
C GLY A 196 14.91 5.65 2.27
N GLY A 197 14.70 6.95 2.48
CA GLY A 197 15.74 7.96 2.31
C GLY A 197 16.04 8.25 0.84
N LEU A 198 17.11 9.00 0.60
CA LEU A 198 17.60 9.31 -0.74
C LEU A 198 18.57 8.23 -1.19
N VAL A 199 18.25 7.60 -2.33
CA VAL A 199 19.09 6.57 -2.95
C VAL A 199 19.60 7.09 -4.29
N GLU A 200 20.91 7.07 -4.49
CA GLU A 200 21.52 7.47 -5.75
C GLU A 200 21.43 6.35 -6.79
N MET A 201 21.00 6.69 -8.01
CA MET A 201 20.87 5.78 -9.16
C MET A 201 22.02 5.89 -10.15
#